data_AF-A0A3D1AC00-F1
#
_entry.id   AF-A0A3D1AC00-F1
#
_cell.length_a   1.000
_cell.length_b   1.000
_cell.length_c   1.000
_cell.angle_alpha   90.00
_cell.angle_beta   90.00
_cell.angle_gamma   90.00
#
_symmetry.space_group_name_H-M   'P 1'
#
loop_
_entity.id
_entity.type
_entity.pdbx_description
1 polymer ?
#
loop_
_entity_poly.entity_id
_entity_poly.type
_entity_poly.pdbx_seq_one_letter_code
_entity_poly.pdbx_strand_id
1 'polypeptide(L)'
;MIINWGIIKACTLVDKQEVYGKIETFMKVAVESLSFGIIAFINEMKRETDMFYRVGYKLLVSGSSPKNINQILQNLLNSSEITPVDYLKKVIFIDYILRVQRGENVNDIKLVLISYLGDDYANHIIEPIPTMPFF
;
A
#
# COMPACT_ATOMS: atom_id res chain seq x y z
N MET A 1 -10.52 -1.78 -9.55
CA MET A 1 -9.47 -2.79 -9.31
C MET A 1 -10.16 -4.15 -9.24
N ILE A 2 -9.72 -5.14 -10.01
CA ILE A 2 -10.24 -6.51 -9.90
C ILE A 2 -9.23 -7.30 -9.08
N ILE A 3 -9.66 -7.84 -7.95
CA ILE A 3 -8.80 -8.56 -7.00
C ILE A 3 -9.10 -10.04 -7.11
N ASN A 4 -8.07 -10.86 -7.29
CA ASN A 4 -8.17 -12.30 -7.23
C ASN A 4 -8.07 -12.76 -5.78
N TRP A 5 -9.22 -12.80 -5.10
CA TRP A 5 -9.32 -13.27 -3.72
C TRP A 5 -8.91 -14.73 -3.53
N GLY A 6 -8.92 -15.56 -4.59
CA GLY A 6 -8.41 -16.93 -4.53
C GLY A 6 -6.93 -16.98 -4.22
N ILE A 7 -6.14 -16.08 -4.83
CA ILE A 7 -4.70 -15.95 -4.56
C ILE A 7 -4.45 -15.42 -3.15
N ILE A 8 -5.22 -14.42 -2.71
CA ILE A 8 -5.09 -13.86 -1.36
C ILE A 8 -5.40 -14.92 -0.29
N LYS A 9 -6.45 -15.73 -0.50
CA LYS A 9 -6.82 -16.83 0.42
C LYS A 9 -5.77 -17.95 0.50
N ALA A 10 -4.88 -18.05 -0.49
CA ALA A 10 -3.77 -18.99 -0.48
C ALA A 10 -2.58 -18.52 0.38
N CYS A 11 -2.59 -17.27 0.85
CA CYS A 11 -1.55 -16.75 1.75
C CYS A 11 -1.69 -17.37 3.15
N THR A 12 -0.57 -17.82 3.70
CA THR A 12 -0.46 -18.32 5.06
C THR A 12 -0.44 -17.17 6.07
N LEU A 13 -0.55 -17.49 7.37
CA LEU A 13 -0.40 -16.49 8.43
C LEU A 13 0.98 -15.82 8.40
N VAL A 14 2.04 -16.56 8.06
CA VAL A 14 3.41 -16.04 7.93
C VAL A 14 3.50 -15.03 6.78
N ASP A 15 2.87 -15.34 5.64
CA ASP A 15 2.80 -14.41 4.51
C ASP A 15 2.07 -13.11 4.91
N LYS A 16 0.96 -13.22 5.65
CA LYS A 16 0.22 -12.06 6.15
C LYS A 16 1.04 -11.22 7.14
N GLN A 17 1.88 -11.84 7.98
CA GLN A 17 2.81 -11.12 8.87
C GLN A 17 3.84 -10.32 8.08
N GLU A 18 4.40 -10.89 7.02
CA GLU A 18 5.32 -10.19 6.14
C GLU A 18 4.64 -9.00 5.44
N VAL A 19 3.41 -9.22 4.95
CA VAL A 19 2.60 -8.17 4.31
C VAL A 19 2.28 -7.05 5.30
N TYR A 20 1.94 -7.37 6.55
CA TYR A 20 1.70 -6.38 7.59
C TYR A 20 2.93 -5.48 7.82
N GLY A 21 4.14 -6.06 7.88
CA GLY A 21 5.38 -5.28 7.95
C GLY A 21 5.58 -4.35 6.75
N LYS A 22 5.14 -4.78 5.55
CA LYS A 22 5.15 -3.92 4.36
C LYS A 22 4.09 -2.80 4.44
N ILE A 23 2.90 -3.07 5.00
CA ILE A 23 1.88 -2.03 5.26
C ILE A 23 2.44 -0.95 6.19
N GLU A 24 3.09 -1.33 7.29
CA GLU A 24 3.71 -0.36 8.21
C GLU A 24 4.76 0.52 7.51
N THR A 25 5.51 -0.05 6.57
CA THR A 25 6.46 0.72 5.73
C THR A 25 5.72 1.74 4.87
N PHE A 26 4.61 1.37 4.23
CA PHE A 26 3.78 2.30 3.48
C PHE A 26 3.21 3.40 4.37
N MET A 27 2.73 3.07 5.56
CA MET A 27 2.16 4.06 6.49
C MET A 27 3.21 5.05 6.98
N LYS A 28 4.44 4.60 7.23
CA LYS A 28 5.54 5.51 7.54
C LYS A 28 5.76 6.54 6.43
N VAL A 29 5.79 6.12 5.16
CA VAL A 29 5.97 7.02 4.02
C VAL A 29 4.79 7.98 3.87
N ALA A 30 3.56 7.51 4.08
CA ALA A 30 2.38 8.38 4.08
C ALA A 30 2.41 9.44 5.18
N VAL A 31 2.80 9.07 6.41
CA VAL A 31 2.99 10.02 7.51
C VAL A 31 4.09 11.03 7.18
N GLU A 32 5.24 10.59 6.67
CA GLU A 32 6.31 11.48 6.23
C GLU A 32 5.84 12.45 5.13
N SER A 33 4.94 12.02 4.25
CA SER A 33 4.37 12.87 3.20
C SER A 33 3.49 14.00 3.73
N LEU A 34 2.95 13.91 4.95
CA LEU A 34 2.20 15.01 5.57
C LEU A 34 3.11 16.22 5.85
N SER A 35 4.38 15.97 6.22
CA SER A 35 5.36 17.02 6.52
C SER A 35 6.19 17.42 5.31
N PHE A 36 6.54 16.46 4.45
CA PHE A 36 7.47 16.66 3.34
C PHE A 36 6.81 16.65 1.96
N GLY A 37 5.50 16.44 1.89
CA GLY A 37 4.75 16.35 0.64
C GLY A 37 5.33 15.29 -0.29
N ILE A 38 5.48 15.68 -1.56
CA ILE A 38 5.94 14.78 -2.63
C ILE A 38 7.39 14.28 -2.45
N ILE A 39 8.20 14.97 -1.64
CA ILE A 39 9.61 14.63 -1.39
C ILE A 39 9.72 13.29 -0.66
N ALA A 40 8.78 12.96 0.23
CA ALA A 40 8.74 11.67 0.92
C ALA A 40 8.70 10.51 -0.10
N PHE A 41 7.84 10.60 -1.11
CA PHE A 41 7.73 9.58 -2.15
C PHE A 41 8.94 9.54 -3.09
N ILE A 42 9.56 10.69 -3.39
CA ILE A 42 10.81 10.73 -4.18
C ILE A 42 11.93 9.99 -3.44
N ASN A 43 12.04 10.20 -2.13
CA ASN A 43 13.05 9.55 -1.31
C ASN A 43 12.79 8.05 -1.22
N GLU A 44 11.54 7.64 -1.03
CA GLU A 44 11.18 6.23 -0.99
C GLU A 44 11.43 5.54 -2.34
N MET A 45 11.06 6.17 -3.46
CA MET A 45 11.33 5.66 -4.81
C MET A 45 12.82 5.40 -5.08
N LYS A 46 13.72 6.16 -4.45
CA LYS A 46 15.18 5.96 -4.55
C LYS A 46 15.69 4.79 -3.71
N ARG A 47 15.02 4.48 -2.60
CA ARG A 47 15.41 3.40 -1.68
C ARG A 47 14.79 2.06 -2.06
N GLU A 48 13.59 2.09 -2.61
CA GLU A 48 12.83 0.91 -3.00
C GLU A 48 13.55 0.16 -4.13
N THR A 49 13.66 -1.15 -3.99
CA THR A 49 14.39 -2.02 -4.92
C THR A 49 13.44 -2.75 -5.88
N ASP A 50 12.21 -3.02 -5.46
CA ASP A 50 11.21 -3.65 -6.33
C ASP A 50 10.70 -2.66 -7.37
N MET A 51 10.86 -3.02 -8.64
CA MET A 51 10.49 -2.18 -9.79
C MET A 51 9.00 -1.84 -9.83
N PHE A 52 8.13 -2.73 -9.36
CA PHE A 52 6.69 -2.49 -9.32
C PHE A 52 6.37 -1.30 -8.40
N TYR A 53 6.95 -1.28 -7.19
CA TYR A 53 6.75 -0.20 -6.24
C TYR A 53 7.38 1.11 -6.75
N ARG A 54 8.59 1.05 -7.32
CA ARG A 54 9.25 2.22 -7.93
C ARG A 54 8.40 2.84 -9.05
N VAL A 55 7.78 2.02 -9.89
CA VAL A 55 6.87 2.50 -10.95
C VAL A 55 5.67 3.21 -10.34
N GLY A 56 5.04 2.64 -9.31
CA GLY A 56 3.91 3.28 -8.64
C GLY A 56 4.28 4.65 -8.05
N TYR A 57 5.39 4.72 -7.31
CA TYR A 57 5.87 6.00 -6.76
C TYR A 57 6.21 7.00 -7.87
N LYS A 58 6.84 6.56 -8.96
CA LYS A 58 7.11 7.42 -10.12
C LYS A 58 5.82 8.03 -10.69
N LEU A 59 4.78 7.21 -10.86
CA LEU A 59 3.50 7.66 -11.40
C LEU A 59 2.81 8.68 -10.47
N LEU A 60 2.86 8.42 -9.16
CA LEU A 60 2.36 9.33 -8.12
C LEU A 60 3.11 10.67 -8.16
N VAL A 61 4.45 10.63 -8.14
CA VAL A 61 5.31 11.82 -8.18
C VAL A 61 5.11 12.63 -9.47
N SER A 62 4.84 11.95 -10.58
CA SER A 62 4.60 12.60 -11.88
C SER A 62 3.20 13.20 -12.01
N GLY A 63 2.34 13.09 -10.99
CA GLY A 63 0.98 13.61 -11.04
C GLY A 63 0.06 12.85 -12.01
N SER A 64 0.35 11.58 -12.31
CA SER A 64 -0.49 10.77 -13.20
C SER A 64 -1.88 10.58 -12.61
N SER A 65 -2.95 10.66 -13.42
CA SER A 65 -4.33 10.50 -12.90
C SER A 65 -4.56 9.14 -12.21
N PRO A 66 -5.46 9.03 -11.21
CA PRO A 66 -5.71 7.75 -10.51
C PRO A 66 -6.11 6.61 -11.45
N LYS A 67 -6.84 6.94 -12.52
CA LYS A 67 -7.21 5.99 -13.58
C LYS A 67 -5.97 5.41 -14.27
N ASN A 68 -5.01 6.27 -14.64
CA ASN A 68 -3.77 5.84 -15.30
C ASN A 68 -2.88 5.04 -14.36
N ILE A 69 -2.74 5.47 -13.10
CA ILE A 69 -1.99 4.72 -12.08
C ILE A 69 -2.57 3.31 -11.94
N ASN A 70 -3.87 3.22 -11.70
CA ASN A 70 -4.55 1.94 -11.55
C ASN A 70 -4.38 1.06 -12.80
N GLN A 71 -4.58 1.60 -14.01
CA GLN A 71 -4.45 0.83 -15.25
C GLN A 71 -3.04 0.27 -15.43
N ILE A 72 -2.00 1.09 -15.25
CA ILE A 72 -0.61 0.68 -15.46
C ILE A 72 -0.21 -0.39 -14.44
N LEU A 73 -0.49 -0.15 -13.15
CA LEU A 73 -0.12 -1.10 -12.11
C LEU A 73 -0.91 -2.41 -12.20
N GLN A 74 -2.18 -2.37 -12.61
CA GLN A 74 -2.97 -3.58 -12.85
C GLN A 74 -2.45 -4.37 -14.05
N ASN A 75 -2.02 -3.71 -15.13
CA ASN A 75 -1.39 -4.40 -16.24
C ASN A 75 -0.12 -5.11 -15.78
N LEU A 76 0.76 -4.41 -15.06
CA LEU A 76 1.98 -5.01 -14.50
C LEU A 76 1.68 -6.18 -13.55
N LEU A 77 0.69 -6.03 -12.68
CA LEU A 77 0.29 -7.09 -11.73
C LEU A 77 -0.18 -8.34 -12.47
N ASN A 78 -1.08 -8.17 -13.45
CA ASN A 78 -1.74 -9.28 -14.13
C ASN A 78 -0.89 -9.93 -15.23
N SER A 79 0.15 -9.23 -15.72
CA SER A 79 1.09 -9.77 -16.72
C SER A 79 2.35 -10.38 -16.10
N SER A 80 2.49 -10.39 -14.77
CA SER A 80 3.66 -10.92 -14.07
C SER A 80 3.40 -12.30 -13.50
N GLU A 81 4.41 -13.17 -13.55
CA GLU A 81 4.44 -14.38 -12.72
C GLU A 81 4.84 -14.00 -11.30
N ILE A 82 3.93 -14.19 -10.33
CA ILE A 82 4.13 -13.75 -8.95
C ILE A 82 3.57 -14.76 -7.95
N THR A 83 4.22 -14.84 -6.79
CA THR A 83 3.77 -15.65 -5.65
C THR A 83 2.50 -15.05 -5.02
N PRO A 84 1.72 -15.83 -4.25
CA PRO A 84 0.56 -15.30 -3.53
C PRO A 84 0.87 -14.13 -2.60
N VAL A 85 1.98 -14.22 -1.83
CA VAL A 85 2.41 -13.16 -0.92
C VAL A 85 2.78 -11.89 -1.66
N ASP A 86 3.49 -11.98 -2.79
CA ASP A 86 3.85 -10.81 -3.59
C ASP A 86 2.63 -10.21 -4.31
N TYR A 87 1.69 -11.05 -4.75
CA TYR A 87 0.40 -10.59 -5.27
C TYR A 87 -0.32 -9.72 -4.24
N LEU A 88 -0.43 -10.22 -2.99
CA LEU A 88 -1.10 -9.50 -1.92
C LEU A 88 -0.41 -8.15 -1.60
N LYS A 89 0.93 -8.13 -1.45
CA LYS A 89 1.67 -6.87 -1.23
C LYS A 89 1.44 -5.87 -2.36
N LYS A 90 1.46 -6.31 -3.63
CA LYS A 90 1.28 -5.45 -4.80
C LYS A 90 -0.16 -4.94 -4.92
N VAL A 91 -1.18 -5.74 -4.58
CA VAL A 91 -2.58 -5.28 -4.51
C VAL A 91 -2.75 -4.19 -3.45
N ILE A 92 -2.24 -4.44 -2.24
CA ILE A 92 -2.26 -3.46 -1.14
C ILE A 92 -1.56 -2.16 -1.56
N PHE A 93 -0.43 -2.27 -2.24
CA PHE A 93 0.30 -1.10 -2.72
C PHE A 93 -0.47 -0.27 -3.76
N ILE A 94 -1.19 -0.93 -4.68
CA ILE A 94 -2.07 -0.22 -5.63
C ILE A 94 -3.12 0.59 -4.87
N ASP A 95 -3.81 -0.04 -3.90
CA ASP A 95 -4.85 0.63 -3.11
C ASP A 95 -4.24 1.79 -2.29
N TYR A 96 -3.09 1.54 -1.65
CA TYR A 96 -2.30 2.54 -0.94
C TYR A 96 -2.03 3.79 -1.78
N ILE A 97 -1.41 3.64 -2.96
CA ILE A 97 -1.05 4.79 -3.81
C ILE A 97 -2.29 5.54 -4.27
N LEU A 98 -3.37 4.83 -4.65
CA LEU A 98 -4.59 5.48 -5.12
C LEU A 98 -5.26 6.32 -4.02
N ARG A 99 -5.20 5.86 -2.77
CA ARG A 99 -5.76 6.58 -1.63
C ARG A 99 -4.91 7.76 -1.20
N VAL A 100 -3.58 7.57 -1.15
CA VAL A 100 -2.62 8.67 -0.96
C VAL A 100 -2.85 9.77 -1.99
N GLN A 101 -3.01 9.39 -3.26
CA GLN A 101 -3.25 10.36 -4.33
C GLN A 101 -4.55 11.16 -4.14
N ARG A 102 -5.57 10.54 -3.55
CA ARG A 102 -6.85 11.21 -3.26
C ARG A 102 -6.78 12.10 -2.01
N GLY A 103 -5.67 12.09 -1.28
CA GLY A 103 -5.52 12.83 -0.03
C GLY A 103 -6.37 12.26 1.10
N GLU A 104 -6.62 10.94 1.09
CA GLU A 104 -7.35 10.27 2.17
C GLU A 104 -6.57 10.33 3.48
N ASN A 105 -7.28 10.29 4.62
CA ASN A 105 -6.66 10.29 5.94
C ASN A 105 -5.78 9.04 6.12
N VAL A 106 -4.56 9.20 6.64
CA VAL A 106 -3.60 8.09 6.79
C VAL A 106 -4.15 6.94 7.65
N ASN A 107 -4.96 7.24 8.66
CA ASN A 107 -5.58 6.20 9.48
C ASN A 107 -6.63 5.41 8.67
N ASP A 108 -7.46 6.08 7.88
CA ASP A 108 -8.45 5.42 7.02
C ASP A 108 -7.76 4.53 5.98
N ILE A 109 -6.64 5.00 5.42
CA ILE A 109 -5.79 4.19 4.53
C ILE A 109 -5.33 2.93 5.28
N LYS A 110 -4.74 3.08 6.47
CA LYS A 110 -4.23 1.96 7.26
C LYS A 110 -5.32 0.92 7.52
N LEU A 111 -6.51 1.33 7.95
CA LEU A 111 -7.63 0.43 8.24
C LEU A 111 -8.02 -0.40 7.02
N VAL A 112 -8.09 0.22 5.85
CA VAL A 112 -8.38 -0.50 4.60
C VAL A 112 -7.26 -1.48 4.26
N LEU A 113 -5.99 -1.07 4.34
CA LEU A 113 -4.89 -1.96 3.97
C LEU A 113 -4.82 -3.19 4.90
N ILE A 114 -5.07 -3.02 6.20
CA ILE A 114 -5.11 -4.13 7.16
C ILE A 114 -6.29 -5.07 6.88
N SER A 115 -7.43 -4.56 6.38
CA SER A 115 -8.61 -5.39 6.08
C SER A 115 -8.34 -6.51 5.06
N TYR A 116 -7.31 -6.37 4.22
CA TYR A 116 -6.88 -7.43 3.30
C TYR A 116 -6.32 -8.68 4.01
N LEU A 117 -5.86 -8.55 5.25
CA LEU A 117 -5.25 -9.62 6.02
C LEU A 117 -6.29 -10.50 6.75
N GLY A 118 -7.54 -10.08 6.78
CA GLY A 118 -8.63 -10.80 7.44
C GLY A 118 -8.74 -10.54 8.94
N ASP A 119 -9.55 -11.36 9.59
CA ASP A 119 -9.90 -11.28 11.02
C ASP A 119 -8.72 -11.51 11.95
N ASP A 120 -7.72 -12.30 11.53
CA ASP A 120 -6.43 -12.47 12.23
C ASP A 120 -5.78 -11.12 12.63
N TYR A 121 -6.06 -10.04 11.90
CA TYR A 121 -5.52 -8.69 12.12
C TYR A 121 -6.57 -7.66 12.55
N ALA A 122 -7.80 -8.08 12.87
CA ALA A 122 -8.88 -7.17 13.25
C ALA A 122 -8.57 -6.34 14.51
N ASN A 123 -7.74 -6.85 15.42
CA ASN A 123 -7.32 -6.10 16.62
C ASN A 123 -6.61 -4.79 16.24
N HIS A 124 -5.81 -4.78 15.17
CA HIS A 124 -5.12 -3.58 14.68
C HIS A 124 -6.05 -2.55 14.01
N ILE A 125 -7.30 -2.93 13.76
CA ILE A 125 -8.37 -2.04 13.25
C ILE A 125 -9.15 -1.41 14.43
N ILE A 126 -9.32 -2.18 15.50
CA ILE A 126 -10.18 -1.81 16.64
C ILE A 126 -9.39 -1.03 17.72
N GLU A 127 -8.08 -1.19 17.78
CA GLU A 127 -7.24 -0.44 18.73
C GLU A 127 -7.43 1.07 18.58
N PRO A 128 -7.63 1.80 19.69
CA PRO A 128 -7.81 3.25 19.64
C PRO A 128 -6.57 3.90 19.03
N ILE A 129 -6.80 4.73 18.00
CA ILE A 129 -5.76 5.52 17.34
C ILE A 129 -5.00 6.28 18.43
N PRO A 130 -3.67 6.09 18.58
CA PRO A 130 -2.89 6.88 19.51
C PRO A 130 -3.08 8.35 19.14
N THR A 131 -3.69 9.13 20.04
CA THR A 131 -3.79 10.58 19.87
C THR A 131 -2.37 11.13 19.88
N MET A 132 -1.83 11.48 18.71
CA MET A 132 -0.58 12.24 18.68
C MET A 132 -0.84 13.58 19.39
N PRO A 133 0.01 13.99 20.35
CA PRO A 133 -0.06 15.33 20.90
C PRO A 133 0.21 16.30 19.75
N PHE A 134 -0.72 17.24 19.53
CA PHE A 134 -0.46 18.40 18.69
C PHE A 134 0.73 19.16 19.32
N PHE A 135 1.88 19.13 18.66
CA PHE A 135 3.02 20.02 18.97
C PHE A 135 2.97 21.23 18.05
#